data_AF-A0A379WXV6-F1
#
_entry.id   AF-A0A379WXV6-F1
#
_cell.length_a   1.000
_cell.length_b   1.000
_cell.length_c   1.000
_cell.angle_alpha   90.00
_cell.angle_beta   90.00
_cell.angle_gamma   90.00
#
_symmetry.space_group_name_H-M   'P 1'
#
loop_
_entity.id
_entity.type
_entity.pdbx_description
1 polymer ?
#
loop_
_entity_poly.entity_id
_entity_poly.type
_entity_poly.pdbx_seq_one_letter_code
_entity_poly.pdbx_strand_id
1 'polypeptide(L)' 'MRVVLLRNDDGDHSLDAAMRQAAEDFTATPSPADEVAYFQLSGGTTGTPKLIPRTHNDYYYSVRRQQ' A
#
# COMPACT_ATOMS: atom_id res chain seq x y z
N MET A 1 -14.20 6.20 -8.52
CA MET A 1 -14.46 6.81 -7.20
C MET A 1 -13.14 6.81 -6.43
N ARG A 2 -12.72 7.94 -5.84
CA ARG A 2 -11.49 8.04 -5.02
C ARG A 2 -11.90 8.23 -3.57
N VAL A 3 -11.39 7.39 -2.67
CA VAL A 3 -11.60 7.51 -1.22
C VAL A 3 -10.30 7.96 -0.57
N VAL A 4 -10.37 8.90 0.37
CA VAL A 4 -9.25 9.35 1.19
C VAL A 4 -9.64 9.11 2.64
N LEU A 5 -8.79 8.40 3.37
CA LEU A 5 -8.96 8.12 4.79
C LEU A 5 -7.84 8.78 5.57
N LEU A 6 -8.17 9.37 6.72
CA LEU A 6 -7.28 10.18 7.53
C LEU A 6 -7.06 9.54 8.90
N ARG A 7 -5.81 9.51 9.35
CA ARG A 7 -5.46 9.08 10.71
C ARG A 7 -5.82 10.18 11.70
N ASN A 8 -6.35 9.80 12.88
CA ASN A 8 -6.88 10.72 13.90
C ASN A 8 -8.12 11.53 13.47
N ASP A 9 -8.84 11.07 12.44
CA ASP A 9 -10.18 11.58 12.14
C ASP A 9 -11.20 10.72 12.86
N ASP A 10 -12.20 11.33 13.50
CA ASP A 10 -13.28 10.65 14.22
C ASP A 10 -14.59 10.57 13.40
N GLY A 11 -14.57 11.07 12.16
CA GLY A 11 -15.72 11.10 11.25
C GLY A 11 -15.74 9.94 10.25
N ASP A 12 -16.58 10.07 9.21
CA ASP A 12 -16.78 9.08 8.14
C ASP A 12 -15.49 8.75 7.34
N HIS A 13 -14.43 9.55 7.48
CA HIS A 13 -13.15 9.35 6.81
C HIS A 13 -12.06 8.80 7.73
N SER A 14 -12.42 8.33 8.92
CA SER A 14 -11.48 7.75 9.88
C SER A 14 -10.75 6.52 9.31
N LEU A 15 -9.43 6.63 9.13
CA LEU A 15 -8.56 5.51 8.80
C LEU A 15 -8.55 4.48 9.92
N ASP A 16 -8.55 4.95 11.16
CA ASP A 16 -8.52 4.13 12.37
C ASP A 16 -9.78 3.27 12.51
N ALA A 17 -10.96 3.81 12.16
CA ALA A 17 -12.18 3.02 12.10
C ALA A 17 -12.13 1.99 10.97
N ALA A 18 -11.70 2.39 9.76
CA ALA A 18 -11.60 1.50 8.61
C ALA A 18 -10.61 0.34 8.83
N MET A 19 -9.48 0.58 9.48
CA MET A 19 -8.49 -0.47 9.79
C MET A 19 -8.99 -1.51 10.80
N ARG A 20 -9.94 -1.14 11.67
CA ARG A 20 -10.53 -2.07 12.65
C ARG A 20 -11.67 -2.89 12.07
N GLN A 21 -12.21 -2.49 10.93
CA GLN A 21 -13.24 -3.26 10.25
C GLN A 21 -12.63 -4.56 9.74
N ALA A 22 -13.21 -5.69 10.14
CA ALA A 22 -12.83 -6.98 9.59
C ALA A 22 -13.16 -7.00 8.09
N ALA A 23 -12.23 -7.50 7.28
CA ALA A 23 -12.51 -7.76 5.88
C ALA A 23 -13.47 -8.96 5.78
N GLU A 24 -14.75 -8.67 5.58
CA GLU A 24 -15.74 -9.70 5.27
C GLU A 24 -15.42 -10.27 3.88
N ASP A 25 -15.53 -11.60 3.73
CA ASP A 25 -15.30 -12.34 2.48
C ASP A 25 -13.89 -12.25 1.84
N PHE A 26 -12.88 -11.80 2.58
CA PHE A 26 -11.49 -11.83 2.11
C PHE A 26 -10.78 -13.13 2.51
N THR A 27 -10.39 -13.92 1.50
CA THR A 27 -9.49 -15.07 1.70
C THR A 27 -8.12 -14.76 1.12
N ALA A 28 -7.10 -14.67 1.99
CA ALA A 28 -5.73 -14.45 1.55
C ALA A 28 -5.26 -15.66 0.73
N THR A 29 -5.00 -15.45 -0.56
CA THR A 29 -4.41 -16.44 -1.46
C THR A 29 -3.04 -15.95 -1.92
N PRO A 30 -2.06 -16.84 -2.13
CA PRO A 30 -0.75 -16.43 -2.63
C PRO A 30 -0.85 -15.85 -4.04
N SER A 31 -0.30 -14.66 -4.25
CA SER A 31 -0.04 -14.10 -5.58
C SER A 31 1.33 -14.55 -6.11
N PRO A 32 1.51 -14.65 -7.45
CA PRO A 32 2.82 -14.83 -8.07
C PRO A 32 3.84 -13.76 -7.64
N ALA A 33 5.11 -14.16 -7.50
CA ALA A 33 6.15 -13.30 -6.93
C ALA A 33 6.61 -12.15 -7.88
N ASP A 34 6.32 -12.29 -9.17
CA ASP A 34 6.57 -11.31 -10.22
C ASP A 34 5.41 -10.32 -10.41
N GLU A 35 4.29 -10.50 -9.69
CA GLU A 35 3.21 -9.52 -9.65
C GLU A 35 3.56 -8.32 -8.76
N VAL A 36 2.90 -7.19 -9.05
CA VAL A 36 3.07 -5.93 -8.31
C VAL A 36 2.53 -6.09 -6.88
N ALA A 37 3.40 -5.87 -5.90
CA ALA A 37 3.07 -5.92 -4.48
C ALA A 37 2.62 -4.55 -3.94
N TYR A 38 3.25 -3.45 -4.38
CA TYR A 38 2.89 -2.09 -3.98
C TYR A 38 3.41 -1.04 -4.96
N PHE A 39 2.90 0.20 -4.82
CA PHE A 39 3.40 1.37 -5.54
C PHE A 39 4.17 2.29 -4.59
N GLN A 40 5.42 2.59 -4.94
CA GLN A 40 6.22 3.59 -4.27
C GLN A 40 5.97 4.97 -4.88
N LEU A 41 5.88 6.00 -4.04
CA LEU A 41 5.81 7.38 -4.50
C LEU A 41 7.22 7.91 -4.78
N SER A 42 7.43 8.50 -5.95
CA SER A 42 8.69 9.17 -6.27
C SER A 42 8.86 10.44 -5.41
N GLY A 43 10.00 10.61 -4.76
CA GLY A 43 10.30 11.79 -3.90
C GLY A 43 10.67 13.08 -4.65
N GLY A 44 10.25 13.26 -5.90
CA GLY A 44 10.63 14.43 -6.70
C GLY A 44 10.01 15.73 -6.19
N THR A 45 10.83 16.77 -6.05
CA THR A 45 10.42 18.13 -5.61
C THR A 45 9.83 19.00 -6.73
N THR A 46 9.73 18.48 -7.94
CA THR A 46 9.46 19.25 -9.17
C THR A 46 8.03 19.09 -9.73
N GLY A 47 7.11 18.42 -9.03
CA GLY A 47 5.72 18.29 -9.49
C GLY A 47 4.95 17.09 -8.93
N THR A 48 3.97 16.59 -9.70
CA THR A 48 3.09 15.48 -9.32
C THR A 48 3.89 14.19 -9.06
N PRO A 49 3.78 13.58 -7.86
CA PRO A 49 4.44 12.31 -7.55
C PRO A 49 4.05 11.20 -8.52
N LYS A 50 5.04 10.41 -8.96
CA LYS A 50 4.83 9.24 -9.80
C LYS A 50 4.64 7.99 -8.93
N LEU A 51 3.75 7.11 -9.35
CA LEU A 51 3.59 5.77 -8.78
C LEU A 51 4.57 4.82 -9.48
N ILE A 52 5.49 4.24 -8.72
CA ILE A 52 6.49 3.29 -9.18
C ILE A 52 6.09 1.90 -8.69
N PRO A 53 5.67 0.97 -9.57
CA PRO A 53 5.31 -0.39 -9.15
C PRO A 53 6.54 -1.16 -8.67
N ARG A 54 6.38 -1.96 -7.61
CA ARG A 54 7.40 -2.88 -7.06
C ARG A 54 6.80 -4.28 -6.96
N THR A 55 7.50 -5.28 -7.47
CA THR A 55 7.07 -6.69 -7.38
C THR A 55 7.39 -7.31 -6.01
N HIS A 56 6.81 -8.47 -5.70
CA HIS A 56 7.19 -9.20 -4.48
C HIS A 56 8.67 -9.59 -4.48
N ASN A 57 9.22 -9.97 -5.65
CA ASN A 57 10.65 -10.23 -5.81
C ASN A 57 11.49 -8.99 -5.49
N ASP A 58 11.12 -7.82 -6.01
CA ASP A 58 11.84 -6.56 -5.74
C ASP A 58 11.88 -6.22 -4.25
N TYR A 59 10.78 -6.48 -3.55
CA TYR A 59 10.68 -6.28 -2.10
C TYR A 59 11.58 -7.26 -1.35
N TYR A 60 11.55 -8.54 -1.73
CA TYR A 60 12.35 -9.57 -1.09
C TYR A 60 13.85 -9.30 -1.19
N TYR A 61 14.32 -8.90 -2.37
CA TYR A 61 15.71 -8.50 -2.57
C TYR A 61 16.08 -7.25 -1.75
N SER A 62 15.17 -6.28 -1.63
CA SER A 62 15.37 -5.07 -0.83
C SER A 62 15.57 -5.41 0.66
N VAL A 63 14.73 -6.28 1.22
CA VAL A 63 14.78 -6.65 2.64
C VAL A 63 16.03 -7.49 2.94
N ARG A 64 16.38 -8.44 2.06
CA ARG A 64 17.58 -9.27 2.25
C ARG A 64 18.89 -8.51 2.16
N ARG A 65 18.96 -7.41 1.41
CA ARG A 65 20.18 -6.58 1.26
C ARG A 65 20.39 -5.57 2.38
N GLN A 66 19.40 -5.36 3.25
CA GLN A 66 19.46 -4.38 4.36
C GLN A 66 19.84 -5.02 5.71
N GLN A 67 20.33 -6.27 5.70
CA GLN A 67 20.94 -6.92 6.87
C GLN A 67 22.46 -6.94 6.74
#